data_AF-A0A961Z6H1-F1
#
_entry.id   AF-A0A961Z6H1-F1
#
_cell.length_a   1.000
_cell.length_b   1.000
_cell.length_c   1.000
_cell.angle_alpha   90.00
_cell.angle_beta   90.00
_cell.angle_gamma   90.00
#
_symmetry.space_group_name_H-M   'P 1'
#
loop_
_entity.id
_entity.type
_entity.pdbx_description
1 polymer ?
#
loop_
_entity_poly.entity_id
_entity_poly.type
_entity_poly.pdbx_seq_one_letter_code
_entity_poly.pdbx_strand_id
1 'polypeptide(L)'
;MNTTIIAALTIAIFAATATQASAVSSSVKYACMGDYLSYCSQHAPGGSAVKQCMRANGSKLSRGCVSALIKAGYVSKTEVSRRAASLGR
;
A
#
# COMPACT_ATOMS: atom_id res chain seq x y z
N MET A 1 2.20 54.74 -31.14
CA MET A 1 1.31 53.76 -30.47
C MET A 1 2.05 52.43 -30.46
N ASN A 2 3.20 52.31 -29.79
CA ASN A 2 3.39 52.12 -28.35
C ASN A 2 2.68 50.87 -27.82
N THR A 3 3.40 49.77 -27.75
CA THR A 3 3.43 48.83 -26.60
C THR A 3 4.63 47.90 -26.75
N THR A 4 5.79 48.41 -26.36
CA THR A 4 6.93 47.60 -25.94
C THR A 4 6.64 46.96 -24.58
N ILE A 5 7.41 45.91 -24.25
CA ILE A 5 7.67 45.33 -22.91
C ILE A 5 6.67 44.24 -22.48
N ILE A 6 7.15 42.98 -22.49
CA ILE A 6 7.20 42.00 -21.38
C ILE A 6 7.99 40.80 -21.95
N ALA A 7 9.31 40.76 -21.74
CA ALA A 7 9.92 39.96 -20.67
C ALA A 7 9.40 38.51 -20.70
N ALA A 8 10.09 37.62 -21.41
CA ALA A 8 11.02 36.68 -20.81
C ALA A 8 10.32 35.53 -20.04
N LEU A 9 10.64 34.30 -20.44
CA LEU A 9 10.68 33.12 -19.57
C LEU A 9 9.36 32.67 -18.93
N THR A 10 8.52 31.92 -19.65
CA THR A 10 7.70 30.89 -18.99
C THR A 10 7.65 29.62 -19.83
N ILE A 11 8.65 28.76 -19.61
CA ILE A 11 8.62 27.36 -20.03
C ILE A 11 7.47 26.71 -19.23
N ALA A 12 6.34 26.45 -19.90
CA ALA A 12 5.24 25.70 -19.31
C ALA A 12 5.67 24.23 -19.15
N ILE A 13 6.30 23.91 -18.02
CA ILE A 13 6.59 22.53 -17.62
C ILE A 13 5.26 21.90 -17.20
N PHE A 14 4.65 21.17 -18.12
CA PHE A 14 3.46 20.36 -17.87
C PHE A 14 3.88 19.17 -16.99
N ALA A 15 3.74 19.30 -15.67
CA ALA A 15 4.00 18.22 -14.73
C ALA A 15 2.94 17.12 -14.90
N ALA A 16 3.34 15.99 -15.49
CA ALA A 16 2.51 14.79 -15.57
C ALA A 16 2.30 14.21 -14.16
N THR A 17 1.13 14.45 -13.58
CA THR A 17 0.71 13.82 -12.32
C THR A 17 0.26 12.39 -12.62
N ALA A 18 1.19 11.43 -12.58
CA ALA A 18 0.87 10.02 -12.65
C ALA A 18 0.05 9.61 -11.40
N THR A 19 -1.28 9.51 -11.55
CA THR A 19 -2.15 8.96 -10.50
C THR A 19 -1.89 7.46 -10.42
N GLN A 20 -1.16 7.06 -9.39
CA GLN A 20 -0.92 5.65 -9.07
C GLN A 20 -2.21 5.09 -8.48
N ALA A 21 -3.08 4.51 -9.31
CA ALA A 21 -4.23 3.75 -8.82
C ALA A 21 -3.72 2.46 -8.16
N SER A 22 -3.70 2.43 -6.83
CA SER A 22 -3.30 1.27 -6.03
C SER A 22 -4.31 0.14 -6.16
N ALA A 23 -4.30 -0.56 -7.30
CA ALA A 23 -5.00 -1.83 -7.44
C ALA A 23 -4.44 -2.79 -6.39
N VAL A 24 -5.32 -3.43 -5.61
CA VAL A 24 -4.91 -4.55 -4.77
C VAL A 24 -4.33 -5.61 -5.71
N SER A 25 -3.01 -5.75 -5.70
CA SER A 25 -2.31 -6.66 -6.60
C SER A 25 -2.88 -8.06 -6.42
N SER A 26 -3.21 -8.74 -7.52
CA SER A 26 -3.65 -10.14 -7.50
C SER A 26 -2.68 -11.03 -6.71
N SER A 27 -1.39 -10.67 -6.69
CA SER A 27 -0.36 -11.33 -5.88
C SER A 27 -0.68 -11.34 -4.37
N VAL A 28 -1.19 -10.23 -3.83
CA VAL A 28 -1.59 -10.12 -2.42
C VAL A 28 -2.82 -10.95 -2.14
N LYS A 29 -3.80 -10.95 -3.06
CA LYS A 29 -5.01 -11.76 -2.92
C LYS A 29 -4.66 -13.25 -2.81
N TYR A 30 -3.82 -13.76 -3.71
CA TYR A 30 -3.41 -15.16 -3.69
C TYR A 30 -2.56 -15.49 -2.46
N ALA A 31 -1.55 -14.68 -2.14
CA ALA A 31 -0.65 -14.94 -1.02
C ALA A 31 -1.37 -14.90 0.34
N CYS A 32 -2.40 -14.06 0.48
CA CYS A 32 -3.14 -13.88 1.73
C CYS A 32 -4.46 -14.66 1.78
N MET A 33 -4.79 -15.50 0.78
CA MET A 33 -6.11 -16.14 0.70
C MET A 33 -6.40 -17.02 1.92
N GLY A 34 -5.47 -17.89 2.31
CA GLY A 34 -5.63 -18.76 3.49
C GLY A 34 -5.74 -17.96 4.80
N ASP A 35 -4.89 -16.94 4.96
CA ASP A 35 -4.93 -16.05 6.12
C ASP A 35 -6.24 -15.24 6.19
N TYR A 36 -6.75 -14.80 5.03
CA TYR A 36 -8.01 -14.07 4.93
C TYR A 36 -9.18 -14.94 5.37
N LEU A 37 -9.27 -16.17 4.85
CA LEU A 37 -10.33 -17.09 5.21
C LEU A 37 -10.31 -17.44 6.71
N SER A 38 -9.10 -17.56 7.28
CA SER A 38 -8.90 -17.94 8.69
C SER A 38 -9.21 -16.82 9.68
N TYR A 39 -8.90 -15.56 9.33
CA TYR A 39 -8.91 -14.46 10.32
C TYR A 39 -9.81 -13.28 9.94
N CYS A 40 -10.15 -13.09 8.67
CA CYS A 40 -10.75 -11.85 8.17
C CYS A 40 -11.96 -12.05 7.24
N SER A 41 -12.51 -13.28 7.15
CA SER A 41 -13.58 -13.67 6.23
C SER A 41 -14.91 -12.93 6.46
N GLN A 42 -15.10 -12.34 7.64
CA GLN A 42 -16.25 -11.49 7.95
C GLN A 42 -16.27 -10.15 7.18
N HIS A 43 -15.15 -9.77 6.55
CA HIS A 43 -15.03 -8.51 5.81
C HIS A 43 -15.08 -8.75 4.30
N ALA A 44 -15.75 -7.85 3.57
CA ALA A 44 -15.77 -7.89 2.11
C ALA A 44 -14.34 -7.83 1.52
N PRO A 45 -13.99 -8.74 0.60
CA PRO A 45 -12.66 -8.77 -0.02
C PRO A 45 -12.26 -7.45 -0.66
N GLY A 46 -10.98 -7.07 -0.53
CA GLY A 46 -10.42 -5.88 -1.19
C GLY A 46 -10.74 -4.53 -0.52
N GLY A 47 -11.60 -4.50 0.50
CA GLY A 47 -11.94 -3.29 1.25
C GLY A 47 -10.85 -2.85 2.25
N SER A 48 -11.02 -1.64 2.80
CA SER A 48 -10.20 -1.11 3.90
C SER A 48 -10.30 -1.96 5.17
N ALA A 49 -11.48 -2.54 5.42
CA ALA A 49 -11.73 -3.41 6.57
C ALA A 49 -10.82 -4.64 6.61
N VAL A 50 -10.60 -5.31 5.47
CA VAL A 50 -9.67 -6.44 5.38
C VAL A 50 -8.24 -6.02 5.72
N LYS A 51 -7.81 -4.84 5.23
CA LYS A 51 -6.45 -4.34 5.54
C LYS A 51 -6.28 -4.08 7.03
N GLN A 52 -7.29 -3.53 7.71
CA GLN A 52 -7.25 -3.31 9.15
C GLN A 52 -7.25 -4.64 9.91
N CYS A 53 -8.11 -5.58 9.54
CA CYS A 53 -8.15 -6.91 10.14
C CYS A 53 -6.80 -7.66 10.01
N MET A 54 -6.18 -7.63 8.82
CA MET A 54 -4.87 -8.22 8.58
C MET A 54 -3.78 -7.58 9.45
N ARG A 55 -3.81 -6.25 9.60
CA ARG A 55 -2.86 -5.54 10.48
C ARG A 55 -3.05 -5.91 11.96
N ALA A 56 -4.29 -6.12 12.40
CA ALA A 56 -4.59 -6.55 13.77
C ALA A 56 -4.15 -8.00 14.03
N ASN A 57 -4.29 -8.87 13.04
CA ASN A 57 -3.87 -10.27 13.11
C ASN A 57 -2.44 -10.52 12.62
N GLY A 58 -1.62 -9.47 12.49
CA GLY A 58 -0.29 -9.55 11.83
C GLY A 58 0.64 -10.63 12.39
N SER A 59 0.54 -10.96 13.68
CA SER A 59 1.31 -12.03 14.33
C SER A 59 0.85 -13.45 13.96
N LYS A 60 -0.39 -13.60 13.50
CA LYS A 60 -1.00 -14.87 13.08
C LYS A 60 -0.89 -15.13 11.58
N LEU A 61 -0.62 -14.09 10.79
CA LEU A 61 -0.49 -14.21 9.34
C LEU A 61 0.72 -15.06 8.94
N SER A 62 0.58 -15.78 7.83
CA SER A 62 1.69 -16.49 7.20
C SER A 62 2.81 -15.53 6.75
N ARG A 63 4.06 -16.03 6.74
CA ARG A 63 5.21 -15.28 6.21
C ARG A 63 5.00 -14.86 4.75
N GLY A 64 4.29 -15.68 3.97
CA GLY A 64 3.97 -15.41 2.57
C GLY A 64 3.06 -14.18 2.42
N CYS A 65 1.97 -14.12 3.19
CA CYS A 65 1.08 -12.96 3.19
C CYS A 65 1.78 -11.70 3.68
N VAL A 66 2.52 -11.75 4.80
CA VAL A 66 3.27 -10.59 5.30
C VAL A 66 4.28 -10.08 4.26
N SER A 67 4.99 -10.97 3.58
CA SER A 67 5.91 -10.59 2.49
C SER A 67 5.18 -9.90 1.32
N ALA A 68 4.03 -10.42 0.92
CA ALA A 68 3.21 -9.83 -0.15
C ALA A 68 2.70 -8.44 0.25
N LEU A 69 2.26 -8.26 1.51
CA LEU A 69 1.83 -6.96 2.03
C LEU A 69 2.96 -5.94 2.04
N ILE A 70 4.19 -6.35 2.37
CA ILE A 70 5.38 -5.50 2.29
C ILE A 70 5.66 -5.09 0.83
N LYS A 71 5.69 -6.07 -0.09
CA LYS A 71 5.97 -5.82 -1.51
C LYS A 71 4.95 -4.89 -2.16
N ALA A 72 3.68 -4.99 -1.75
CA ALA A 72 2.61 -4.12 -2.22
C ALA A 72 2.54 -2.76 -1.51
N GLY A 73 3.43 -2.47 -0.56
CA GLY A 73 3.50 -1.20 0.15
C GLY A 73 2.40 -0.99 1.20
N TYR A 74 1.66 -2.04 1.60
CA TYR A 74 0.65 -1.94 2.66
C TYR A 74 1.26 -1.82 4.05
N VAL A 75 2.50 -2.26 4.23
CA VAL A 75 3.28 -2.18 5.47
C VAL A 75 4.77 -2.12 5.15
N SER A 76 5.57 -1.46 5.98
CA SER A 76 7.03 -1.42 5.79
C SER A 76 7.71 -2.61 6.46
N LYS A 77 8.88 -3.01 5.95
CA LYS A 77 9.73 -4.03 6.59
C LYS A 77 10.06 -3.66 8.04
N THR A 78 10.43 -2.39 8.26
CA THR A 78 10.77 -1.87 9.59
C THR A 78 9.61 -2.00 10.58
N GLU A 79 8.37 -1.72 10.15
CA GLU A 79 7.17 -1.91 10.98
C GLU A 79 6.99 -3.37 11.38
N VAL A 80 7.12 -4.28 10.41
CA VAL A 80 7.00 -5.72 10.66
C VAL A 80 8.09 -6.22 11.61
N SER A 81 9.35 -5.85 11.39
CA SER A 81 10.47 -6.23 12.26
C SER A 81 10.31 -5.72 13.69
N ARG A 82 9.88 -4.46 13.87
CA ARG A 82 9.67 -3.88 15.21
C ARG A 82 8.58 -4.62 15.97
N ARG A 83 7.48 -4.97 15.30
CA ARG A 83 6.40 -5.76 15.90
C ARG A 83 6.86 -7.19 16.23
N ALA A 84 7.61 -7.83 15.34
CA ALA A 84 8.18 -9.16 15.61
C ALA A 84 9.06 -9.16 16.86
N ALA A 85 9.97 -8.17 16.97
CA ALA A 85 10.82 -7.99 18.15
C ALA A 85 9.99 -7.78 19.43
N SER A 86 8.90 -7.00 19.39
CA SER A 86 8.02 -6.80 20.55
C SER A 86 7.25 -8.06 20.98
N LEU A 87 7.14 -9.05 20.10
CA LEU A 87 6.46 -10.31 20.35
C LEU A 87 7.45 -11.44 20.69
N GLY A 88 8.75 -11.16 20.77
CA GLY A 88 9.78 -12.18 21.01
C GLY A 88 9.92 -13.19 19.87
N ARG A 89 9.65 -12.76 18.62
CA ARG A 89 9.69 -13.60 17.41
C ARG A 89 10.75 -13.14 16.40
#